data_AF-A0A918VQA6-F1
#
_entry.id   AF-A0A918VQA6-F1
#
_cell.length_a   1.000
_cell.length_b   1.000
_cell.length_c   1.000
_cell.angle_alpha   90.00
_cell.angle_beta   90.00
_cell.angle_gamma   90.00
#
_symmetry.space_group_name_H-M   'P 1'
#
loop_
_entity.id
_entity.type
_entity.pdbx_description
1 polymer ?
#
loop_
_entity_poly.entity_id
_entity_poly.type
_entity_poly.pdbx_seq_one_letter_code
_entity_poly.pdbx_strand_id
1 'polypeptide(L)' 'MTDDEKRRAAEAILNVPFFNALFDEIETAAVNHCINAPMNDDETRRNAAAEARAIRKVRARLTSLAKQPGEPRKVPA' A
#
# COMPACT_ATOMS: atom_id res chain seq x y z
N MET A 1 -1.05 18.75 -4.53
CA MET A 1 -2.28 18.22 -3.92
C MET A 1 -2.41 18.77 -2.51
N THR A 2 -3.55 19.38 -2.20
CA THR A 2 -3.96 19.71 -0.82
C THR A 2 -4.12 18.43 -0.01
N ASP A 3 -4.19 18.55 1.32
CA ASP A 3 -4.35 17.37 2.17
C ASP A 3 -5.74 16.72 1.98
N ASP A 4 -6.78 17.50 1.68
CA ASP A 4 -8.08 16.96 1.30
C ASP A 4 -8.03 16.20 -0.04
N GLU A 5 -7.29 16.72 -1.03
CA GLU A 5 -7.06 16.02 -2.30
C GLU A 5 -6.32 14.70 -2.10
N LYS A 6 -5.30 14.66 -1.22
CA LYS A 6 -4.54 13.44 -0.90
C LYS A 6 -5.42 12.40 -0.21
N ARG A 7 -6.24 12.82 0.75
CA ARG A 7 -7.21 11.96 1.43
C ARG A 7 -8.20 11.34 0.43
N ARG A 8 -8.83 12.16 -0.41
CA ARG A 8 -9.79 11.68 -1.44
C ARG A 8 -9.13 10.73 -2.44
N ALA A 9 -7.90 11.02 -2.87
CA ALA A 9 -7.17 10.12 -3.76
C ALA A 9 -6.85 8.78 -3.08
N ALA A 10 -6.44 8.80 -1.80
CA ALA A 10 -6.19 7.58 -1.05
C ALA A 10 -7.48 6.75 -0.86
N GLU A 11 -8.61 7.39 -0.55
CA GLU A 11 -9.93 6.74 -0.51
C GLU A 11 -10.29 6.12 -1.86
N ALA A 12 -10.10 6.86 -2.96
CA ALA A 12 -10.39 6.36 -4.30
C ALA A 12 -9.57 5.11 -4.65
N ILE A 13 -8.27 5.10 -4.32
CA ILE A 13 -7.42 3.93 -4.55
C ILE A 13 -7.89 2.73 -3.71
N LEU A 14 -8.16 2.94 -2.42
CA LEU A 14 -8.56 1.86 -1.50
C LEU A 14 -9.95 1.29 -1.80
N ASN A 15 -10.83 2.09 -2.41
CA ASN A 15 -12.19 1.68 -2.76
C ASN A 15 -12.29 0.88 -4.07
N VAL A 16 -11.19 0.71 -4.81
CA VAL A 16 -11.15 -0.18 -5.98
C VAL A 16 -10.74 -1.58 -5.54
N PRO A 17 -11.62 -2.60 -5.63
CA PRO A 17 -11.29 -3.96 -5.19
C PRO A 17 -10.05 -4.54 -5.88
N PHE A 18 -9.86 -4.21 -7.15
CA PHE A 18 -8.70 -4.65 -7.93
C PHE A 18 -7.37 -4.17 -7.32
N PHE A 19 -7.28 -2.95 -6.79
CA PHE A 19 -6.04 -2.48 -6.15
C PHE A 19 -5.75 -3.26 -4.86
N ASN A 20 -6.78 -3.66 -4.10
CA ASN A 20 -6.58 -4.49 -2.92
C ASN A 20 -6.06 -5.88 -3.30
N ALA A 21 -6.67 -6.52 -4.29
CA ALA A 21 -6.21 -7.81 -4.81
C ALA A 21 -4.77 -7.73 -5.34
N LEU A 22 -4.44 -6.67 -6.08
CA LEU A 22 -3.09 -6.44 -6.60
C LEU A 22 -2.06 -6.27 -5.47
N PHE A 23 -2.37 -5.51 -4.42
CA PHE A 23 -1.47 -5.40 -3.28
C PHE A 23 -1.25 -6.76 -2.60
N ASP A 24 -2.31 -7.55 -2.43
CA ASP A 24 -2.23 -8.87 -1.80
C ASP A 24 -1.42 -9.86 -2.65
N GLU A 25 -1.61 -9.86 -3.98
CA GLU A 25 -0.86 -10.70 -4.92
C GLU A 25 0.63 -10.39 -4.90
N ILE A 26 1.01 -9.12 -5.00
CA ILE A 26 2.43 -8.72 -5.02
C ILE A 26 3.08 -9.00 -3.65
N GLU A 27 2.37 -8.74 -2.55
CA GLU A 27 2.89 -9.04 -1.22
C GLU A 27 3.11 -10.55 -1.03
N THR A 28 2.14 -11.36 -1.47
CA THR A 28 2.20 -12.83 -1.40
C THR A 28 3.37 -13.35 -2.23
N ALA A 29 3.57 -12.84 -3.44
CA ALA A 29 4.69 -13.20 -4.29
C ALA A 29 6.04 -12.87 -3.64
N ALA A 30 6.20 -11.67 -3.08
CA ALA A 30 7.42 -11.26 -2.38
C ALA A 30 7.70 -12.12 -1.14
N VAL A 31 6.67 -12.44 -0.35
CA VAL A 31 6.80 -13.35 0.80
C VAL A 31 7.20 -14.75 0.37
N ASN A 32 6.55 -15.30 -0.67
CA ASN A 32 6.88 -16.62 -1.20
C ASN A 32 8.30 -16.67 -1.76
N HIS A 33 8.73 -15.61 -2.45
CA HIS A 33 10.11 -15.51 -2.95
C HIS A 33 11.12 -15.46 -1.80
N CYS A 34 10.83 -14.70 -0.75
CA CYS A 34 11.65 -14.65 0.46
C CYS A 34 11.75 -16.04 1.14
N ILE A 35 10.65 -16.78 1.25
CA ILE A 35 10.64 -18.10 1.89
C ILE A 35 11.42 -19.12 1.06
N ASN A 36 11.19 -19.13 -0.25
CA ASN A 36 11.75 -20.13 -1.16
C ASN A 36 13.15 -19.80 -1.70
N ALA A 37 13.72 -18.65 -1.32
CA ALA A 37 15.10 -18.30 -1.68
C ALA A 37 16.07 -19.39 -1.18
N PRO A 38 17.09 -19.79 -1.98
CA PRO A 38 18.10 -20.75 -1.58
C PRO A 38 18.74 -20.41 -0.22
N MET A 39 19.11 -21.43 0.56
CA MET A 39 19.65 -21.23 1.92
C MET A 39 20.94 -20.40 1.94
N ASN A 40 21.69 -20.38 0.85
CA ASN A 40 22.92 -19.61 0.69
C ASN A 40 22.72 -18.26 -0.05
N ASP A 41 21.46 -17.89 -0.38
CA ASP A 41 21.13 -16.65 -1.07
C ASP A 41 20.40 -15.69 -0.14
N ASP A 42 21.17 -15.09 0.77
CA ASP A 42 20.68 -14.10 1.71
C ASP A 42 20.30 -12.77 1.05
N GLU A 43 20.88 -12.47 -0.12
CA GLU A 43 20.60 -11.24 -0.84
C GLU A 43 19.19 -11.26 -1.42
N THR A 44 18.82 -12.33 -2.13
CA THR A 44 17.47 -12.52 -2.64
C THR A 44 16.44 -12.49 -1.51
N ARG A 45 16.72 -13.19 -0.40
CA ARG A 45 15.84 -13.20 0.78
C ARG A 45 15.63 -11.79 1.35
N ARG A 46 16.72 -11.01 1.48
CA ARG A 46 16.67 -9.63 1.99
C ARG A 46 15.87 -8.71 1.07
N ASN A 47 16.08 -8.83 -0.24
CA ASN A 47 15.41 -8.01 -1.25
C ASN A 47 13.90 -8.30 -1.28
N ALA A 48 13.51 -9.57 -1.32
CA ALA A 48 12.12 -9.99 -1.29
C ALA A 48 11.41 -9.57 0.02
N ALA A 49 12.08 -9.67 1.18
CA ALA A 49 11.56 -9.16 2.44
C ALA A 49 11.42 -7.62 2.45
N ALA A 50 12.32 -6.89 1.79
CA ALA A 50 12.23 -5.44 1.65
C ALA A 50 11.02 -5.03 0.80
N GLU A 51 10.76 -5.76 -0.29
CA GLU A 51 9.60 -5.55 -1.16
C GLU A 51 8.28 -5.75 -0.42
N ALA A 52 8.11 -6.88 0.28
CA ALA A 52 6.91 -7.13 1.10
C ALA A 52 6.67 -6.00 2.12
N ARG A 53 7.73 -5.52 2.78
CA ARG A 53 7.64 -4.37 3.71
C ARG A 53 7.25 -3.08 3.00
N ALA A 54 7.73 -2.83 1.78
CA ALA A 54 7.38 -1.64 1.02
C ALA A 54 5.89 -1.62 0.67
N ILE A 55 5.33 -2.76 0.24
CA ILE A 55 3.91 -2.90 -0.08
C ILE A 55 3.04 -2.63 1.15
N ARG A 56 3.38 -3.25 2.29
CA ARG A 56 2.71 -2.99 3.57
C ARG A 56 2.76 -1.51 3.97
N LYS A 57 3.90 -0.85 3.80
CA LYS A 57 4.07 0.57 4.10
C LYS A 57 3.20 1.45 3.21
N VAL A 58 3.12 1.15 1.90
CA VAL A 58 2.24 1.88 0.97
C VAL A 58 0.79 1.74 1.39
N ARG A 59 0.31 0.51 1.62
CA ARG A 59 -1.07 0.26 2.05
C ARG A 59 -1.39 0.94 3.38
N ALA A 60 -0.48 0.89 4.35
CA ALA A 60 -0.63 1.59 5.63
C ALA A 60 -0.69 3.11 5.45
N ARG A 61 0.14 3.67 4.55
CA ARG A 61 0.14 5.12 4.27
C ARG A 61 -1.15 5.56 3.59
N LEU A 62 -1.65 4.82 2.60
CA LEU A 62 -2.94 5.08 1.97
C LEU A 62 -4.07 5.04 2.99
N THR A 63 -4.09 4.01 3.84
CA THR A 63 -5.08 3.86 4.91
C THR A 63 -5.02 5.01 5.90
N SER A 64 -3.81 5.45 6.26
CA SER A 64 -3.61 6.59 7.16
C SER A 64 -4.11 7.89 6.54
N LEU A 65 -3.84 8.14 5.27
CA LEU A 65 -4.31 9.33 4.54
C LEU A 65 -5.83 9.34 4.44
N ALA A 66 -6.45 8.21 4.09
CA ALA A 66 -7.91 8.08 3.98
C ALA A 66 -8.65 8.31 5.31
N LYS A 67 -7.99 8.06 6.45
CA LYS A 67 -8.56 8.28 7.80
C LYS A 67 -8.41 9.72 8.32
N GLN A 68 -7.70 10.60 7.62
CA GLN A 68 -7.54 11.99 8.07
C GLN A 68 -8.88 12.73 7.99
N PRO A 69 -9.21 13.63 8.93
CA PRO A 69 -10.39 14.46 8.82
C PRO A 69 -10.28 15.35 7.56
N GLY A 70 -11.27 15.24 6.67
CA GLY A 70 -11.35 16.09 5.49
C GLY A 70 -11.74 17.52 5.83
N GLU A 71 -11.39 18.46 4.96
CA GLU A 71 -11.90 19.83 5.08
C GLU A 71 -13.42 19.80 4.85
N PRO A 72 -14.24 20.50 5.66
CA PRO A 72 -15.67 20.54 5.45
C PRO A 72 -15.99 21.04 4.04
N ARG A 73 -16.82 20.28 3.32
CA ARG A 73 -17.25 20.62 1.96
C ARG A 73 -17.94 21.99 2.00
N LYS A 74 -17.31 23.02 1.43
CA LYS A 74 -17.95 24.33 1.24
C LYS A 74 -19.12 24.13 0.27
N VAL A 75 -20.35 24.14 0.80
CA VAL A 75 -21.56 24.14 -0.01
C VAL A 75 -21.73 25.58 -0.51
N PRO A 76 -21.71 25.85 -1.83
CA PRO A 76 -22.03 27.19 -2.33
C PRO A 76 -23.48 27.52 -1.98
N ALA A 77 -23.71 28.75 -1.52
CA ALA A 77 -25.01 29.30 -1.16
C ALA A 77 -25.92 29.46 -2.38
#